data_AF-A0A4S4MTY2-F1
#
_entry.id   AF-A0A4S4MTY2-F1
#
_cell.length_a   1.000
_cell.length_b   1.000
_cell.length_c   1.000
_cell.angle_alpha   90.00
_cell.angle_beta   90.00
_cell.angle_gamma   90.00
#
_symmetry.space_group_name_H-M   'P 1'
#
loop_
_entity.id
_entity.type
_entity.pdbx_description
1 polymer ?
#
loop_
_entity_poly.entity_id
_entity_poly.type
_entity_poly.pdbx_seq_one_letter_code
_entity_poly.pdbx_strand_id
1 'polypeptide(L)'
;MLANASLVHNPNAWSEKYNLLALDHVQASRMVSLRTAAVDVYDFLQKIYVLFPHLAKNKLVLASGSYGGIYVPHIATEIHQGNLALAAGGGEPGAKHINLAMTVSNPLSDTLSHFRWLTTRCQNPIANVYNDGTEVAPATP
;
A
#
# COMPACT_ATOMS: atom_id res chain seq x y z
N MET A 1 -32.62 -2.89 -7.20
CA MET A 1 -33.21 -1.99 -6.17
C MET A 1 -32.05 -1.25 -5.51
N LEU A 2 -31.95 0.05 -5.72
CA LEU A 2 -30.98 0.88 -4.99
C LEU A 2 -31.56 1.09 -3.60
N ALA A 3 -30.91 0.53 -2.59
CA ALA A 3 -31.21 0.88 -1.21
C ALA A 3 -31.09 2.40 -1.05
N ASN A 4 -31.95 3.00 -0.22
CA ASN A 4 -31.93 4.41 0.11
C ASN A 4 -30.49 4.83 0.50
N ALA A 5 -29.83 5.65 -0.32
CA ALA A 5 -28.40 5.92 -0.22
C ALA A 5 -28.09 6.98 0.85
N SER A 6 -28.36 6.65 2.12
CA SER A 6 -28.04 7.50 3.27
C SER A 6 -26.73 7.06 3.95
N LEU A 7 -25.94 8.02 4.43
CA LEU A 7 -24.75 7.76 5.24
C LEU A 7 -25.15 7.37 6.67
N VAL A 8 -24.47 6.38 7.25
CA VAL A 8 -24.62 5.95 8.64
C VAL A 8 -23.25 5.95 9.31
N HIS A 9 -23.20 6.36 10.58
CA HIS A 9 -21.95 6.37 11.35
C HIS A 9 -21.40 4.96 11.56
N ASN A 10 -20.09 4.81 11.41
CA ASN A 10 -19.37 3.57 11.74
C ASN A 10 -18.53 3.79 13.00
N PRO A 11 -18.92 3.20 14.16
CA PRO A 11 -18.20 3.39 15.43
C PRO A 11 -16.82 2.73 15.45
N ASN A 12 -16.50 1.89 14.47
CA ASN A 12 -15.20 1.23 14.34
C ASN A 12 -14.34 1.83 13.22
N ALA A 13 -14.70 3.02 12.70
CA ALA A 13 -13.92 3.69 11.67
C ALA A 13 -12.53 4.07 12.19
N TRP A 14 -11.51 3.94 11.35
CA TRP A 14 -10.14 4.33 11.72
C TRP A 14 -10.01 5.82 12.02
N SER A 15 -10.87 6.64 11.41
CA SER A 15 -10.97 8.08 11.66
C SER A 15 -11.33 8.44 13.10
N GLU A 16 -11.89 7.50 13.88
CA GLU A 16 -12.16 7.71 15.30
C GLU A 16 -10.86 7.80 16.14
N LYS A 17 -9.73 7.32 15.61
CA LYS A 17 -8.44 7.28 16.31
C LYS A 17 -7.30 7.98 15.56
N TYR A 18 -7.43 8.17 14.25
CA TYR A 18 -6.36 8.68 13.39
C TYR A 18 -6.90 9.71 12.40
N ASN A 19 -6.02 10.61 11.92
CA ASN A 19 -6.32 11.40 10.73
C ASN A 19 -6.27 10.48 9.50
N LEU A 20 -7.42 10.31 8.83
CA LEU A 20 -7.55 9.42 7.69
C LEU A 20 -7.55 10.21 6.38
N LEU A 21 -6.60 9.88 5.50
CA LEU A 21 -6.54 10.40 4.12
C LEU A 21 -6.86 9.26 3.16
N ALA A 22 -8.04 9.30 2.55
CA ALA A 22 -8.40 8.38 1.48
C ALA A 22 -7.98 8.99 0.13
N LEU A 23 -7.12 8.29 -0.60
CA LEU A 23 -6.54 8.78 -1.85
C LEU A 23 -6.98 7.91 -3.03
N ASP A 24 -7.76 8.52 -3.92
CA ASP A 24 -8.00 7.97 -5.25
C ASP A 24 -6.82 8.33 -6.16
N HIS A 25 -6.06 7.33 -6.57
CA HIS A 25 -4.86 7.51 -7.39
C HIS A 25 -4.78 6.41 -8.44
N VAL A 26 -4.10 6.71 -9.55
CA VAL A 26 -4.11 5.96 -10.80
C VAL A 26 -5.43 6.15 -11.56
N GLN A 27 -5.40 7.02 -12.57
CA GLN A 27 -6.54 7.22 -13.45
C GLN A 27 -6.68 5.99 -14.38
N ALA A 28 -7.74 5.20 -14.21
CA ALA A 28 -7.96 3.97 -14.97
C ALA A 28 -7.94 4.14 -16.51
N SER A 29 -8.17 5.35 -17.01
CA SER A 29 -8.13 5.68 -18.45
C SER A 29 -6.73 5.98 -19.00
N ARG A 30 -5.70 6.06 -18.15
CA ARG A 30 -4.32 6.29 -18.55
C ARG A 30 -3.49 5.09 -18.13
N MET A 31 -2.82 4.44 -19.08
CA MET A 31 -1.75 3.48 -18.78
C MET A 31 -0.58 4.25 -18.17
N VAL A 32 -0.61 4.44 -16.87
CA VAL A 32 0.45 5.09 -16.09
C VAL A 32 1.33 3.98 -15.51
N SER A 33 2.65 4.15 -15.61
CA SER A 33 3.58 3.22 -14.98
C SER A 33 3.46 3.27 -13.45
N LEU A 34 3.69 2.16 -12.76
CA LEU A 34 3.68 2.12 -11.28
C LEU A 34 4.63 3.16 -10.67
N ARG A 35 5.78 3.39 -11.31
CA ARG A 35 6.74 4.42 -10.88
C ARG A 35 6.12 5.80 -10.96
N THR A 36 5.51 6.16 -12.10
CA THR A 36 4.87 7.46 -12.27
C THR A 36 3.77 7.67 -11.25
N ALA A 37 2.94 6.65 -11.01
CA ALA A 37 1.90 6.71 -9.98
C ALA A 37 2.48 6.93 -8.58
N ALA A 38 3.59 6.27 -8.24
CA ALA A 38 4.25 6.44 -6.94
C ALA A 38 4.86 7.84 -6.78
N VAL A 39 5.47 8.38 -7.84
CA VAL A 39 5.99 9.76 -7.88
C VAL A 39 4.87 10.77 -7.67
N ASP A 40 3.73 10.60 -8.35
CA ASP A 40 2.57 11.49 -8.21
C ASP A 40 2.03 11.48 -6.77
N VAL A 41 2.01 10.32 -6.10
CA VAL A 41 1.62 10.22 -4.68
C VAL A 41 2.61 10.94 -3.78
N TYR A 42 3.92 10.79 -4.02
CA TYR A 42 4.94 11.50 -3.24
C TYR A 42 4.79 13.02 -3.39
N ASP A 43 4.65 13.52 -4.62
CA ASP A 43 4.44 14.95 -4.90
C ASP A 43 3.13 15.47 -4.27
N PHE A 44 2.05 14.70 -4.36
CA PHE A 44 0.79 15.00 -3.67
C PHE A 44 0.98 15.15 -2.16
N LEU A 45 1.70 14.23 -1.51
CA LEU A 45 1.99 14.31 -0.07
C LEU A 45 2.81 15.55 0.29
N GLN A 46 3.83 15.89 -0.51
CA GLN A 46 4.61 17.12 -0.31
C GLN A 46 3.72 18.37 -0.37
N LYS A 47 2.80 18.43 -1.33
CA LYS A 47 1.81 19.52 -1.45
C LYS A 47 0.83 19.55 -0.28
N ILE A 48 0.38 18.40 0.21
CA ILE A 48 -0.44 18.32 1.44
C ILE A 48 0.29 18.94 2.62
N TYR A 49 1.60 18.74 2.76
CA TYR A 49 2.38 19.34 3.84
C TYR A 49 2.69 20.84 3.65
N VAL A 50 2.59 21.37 2.43
CA VAL A 50 2.58 22.82 2.20
C VAL A 50 1.26 23.42 2.70
N LEU A 51 0.13 22.80 2.40
CA LEU A 51 -1.19 23.27 2.80
C LEU A 51 -1.48 23.05 4.30
N PHE A 52 -1.00 21.93 4.84
CA PHE A 52 -1.23 21.50 6.22
C PHE A 52 0.11 21.16 6.91
N PRO A 53 0.96 22.17 7.17
CA PRO A 53 2.32 21.97 7.67
C PRO A 53 2.38 21.31 9.05
N HIS A 54 1.30 21.40 9.83
CA HIS A 54 1.20 20.74 11.13
C HIS A 54 1.16 19.20 11.00
N LEU A 55 0.71 18.66 9.87
CA LEU A 55 0.68 17.21 9.62
C LEU A 55 2.04 16.62 9.29
N ALA A 56 3.01 17.42 8.80
CA ALA A 56 4.33 16.94 8.38
C ALA A 56 5.15 16.31 9.52
N LYS A 57 4.83 16.64 10.78
CA LYS A 57 5.49 16.07 11.97
C LYS A 57 4.93 14.71 12.35
N ASN A 58 3.77 14.33 11.80
CA ASN A 58 3.11 13.09 12.16
C ASN A 58 3.77 11.90 11.47
N LYS A 59 3.62 10.73 12.09
CA LYS A 59 3.93 9.46 11.43
C LYS A 59 2.90 9.20 10.34
N LEU A 60 3.34 9.05 9.10
CA LEU A 60 2.52 8.62 7.97
C LEU A 60 2.50 7.09 7.94
N VAL A 61 1.29 6.51 7.94
CA VAL A 61 1.10 5.07 7.74
C VAL A 61 0.44 4.85 6.38
N LEU A 62 1.16 4.27 5.44
CA LEU A 62 0.55 3.80 4.19
C LEU A 62 -0.19 2.49 4.48
N ALA A 63 -1.51 2.52 4.30
CA ALA A 63 -2.38 1.38 4.52
C ALA A 63 -3.15 1.04 3.26
N SER A 64 -3.09 -0.22 2.83
CA SER A 64 -3.87 -0.70 1.68
C SER A 64 -4.08 -2.21 1.75
N GLY A 65 -4.78 -2.77 0.76
CA GLY A 65 -4.93 -4.21 0.61
C GLY A 65 -5.08 -4.63 -0.84
N SER A 66 -5.15 -5.94 -1.10
CA SER A 66 -5.21 -6.49 -2.46
C SER A 66 -4.01 -6.01 -3.32
N TYR A 67 -4.26 -5.33 -4.44
CA TYR A 67 -3.21 -4.73 -5.29
C TYR A 67 -2.42 -3.61 -4.60
N GLY A 68 -2.87 -3.16 -3.42
CA GLY A 68 -2.07 -2.37 -2.50
C GLY A 68 -0.74 -3.02 -2.12
N GLY A 69 -0.61 -4.35 -2.24
CA GLY A 69 0.67 -5.08 -2.11
C GLY A 69 1.71 -4.71 -3.16
N ILE A 70 1.29 -4.17 -4.30
CA ILE A 70 2.15 -3.58 -5.31
C ILE A 70 2.31 -2.08 -5.04
N TYR A 71 1.21 -1.33 -4.88
CA TYR A 71 1.29 0.13 -4.75
C TYR A 71 2.08 0.61 -3.53
N VAL A 72 1.82 0.05 -2.34
CA VAL A 72 2.38 0.55 -1.08
C VAL A 72 3.92 0.48 -1.08
N PRO A 73 4.58 -0.63 -1.44
CA PRO A 73 6.05 -0.68 -1.53
C PRO A 73 6.64 0.29 -2.56
N HIS A 74 5.97 0.51 -3.70
CA HIS A 74 6.44 1.46 -4.70
C HIS A 74 6.36 2.91 -4.20
N ILE A 75 5.23 3.31 -3.61
CA ILE A 75 5.07 4.64 -3.00
C ILE A 75 6.08 4.83 -1.87
N ALA A 76 6.25 3.82 -1.02
CA ALA A 76 7.23 3.84 0.07
C ALA A 76 8.66 4.00 -0.41
N THR A 77 9.01 3.40 -1.55
CA THR A 77 10.32 3.55 -2.17
C THR A 77 10.54 4.99 -2.63
N GLU A 78 9.58 5.61 -3.28
CA GLU A 78 9.68 7.02 -3.70
C GLU A 78 9.79 7.96 -2.48
N ILE A 79 9.01 7.72 -1.42
CA ILE A 79 9.16 8.47 -0.15
C ILE A 79 10.55 8.28 0.45
N HIS A 80 11.06 7.05 0.49
CA HIS A 80 12.38 6.76 1.04
C HIS A 80 13.49 7.46 0.23
N GLN A 81 13.41 7.41 -1.09
CA GLN A 81 14.34 8.11 -1.98
C GLN A 81 14.27 9.63 -1.79
N GLY A 82 13.08 10.19 -1.68
CA GLY A 82 12.88 11.61 -1.36
C GLY A 82 13.52 12.00 -0.02
N ASN A 83 13.33 11.18 1.02
CA ASN A 83 13.95 11.40 2.32
C ASN A 83 15.48 11.34 2.27
N LEU A 84 16.06 10.40 1.51
CA LEU A 84 17.50 10.31 1.31
C LEU A 84 18.05 11.53 0.55
N ALA A 85 17.36 11.98 -0.49
CA ALA A 85 17.74 13.17 -1.26
C ALA A 85 17.76 14.42 -0.36
N LEU A 86 16.74 14.59 0.48
CA LEU A 86 16.69 15.68 1.46
C LEU A 86 17.85 15.62 2.47
N ALA A 87 18.19 14.42 2.97
CA ALA A 87 19.30 14.23 3.89
C ALA A 87 20.67 14.56 3.24
N ALA A 88 20.80 14.37 1.93
CA ALA A 88 21.97 14.74 1.15
C ALA A 88 22.02 16.24 0.77
N GLY A 89 21.06 17.05 1.22
CA GLY A 89 20.95 18.47 0.87
C GLY A 89 20.35 18.73 -0.51
N GLY A 90 19.81 17.70 -1.16
CA GLY A 90 19.04 17.80 -2.41
C GLY A 90 17.54 17.81 -2.15
N GLY A 91 16.77 17.34 -3.15
CA GLY A 91 15.31 17.33 -3.13
C GLY A 91 14.70 18.67 -3.57
N GLU A 92 13.38 18.68 -3.77
CA GLU A 92 12.67 19.90 -4.16
C GLU A 92 12.71 20.95 -3.03
N PRO A 93 12.87 22.24 -3.36
CA PRO A 93 12.88 23.31 -2.36
C PRO A 93 11.64 23.28 -1.47
N GLY A 94 11.86 23.19 -0.16
CA GLY A 94 10.78 23.18 0.83
C GLY A 94 10.13 21.81 1.08
N ALA A 95 10.55 20.75 0.38
CA ALA A 95 10.09 19.39 0.64
C ALA A 95 10.40 18.97 2.08
N LYS A 96 9.49 18.18 2.64
CA LYS A 96 9.49 17.73 4.03
C LYS A 96 9.89 16.27 4.10
N HIS A 97 10.72 15.95 5.09
CA HIS A 97 10.98 14.56 5.46
C HIS A 97 9.70 13.91 5.96
N ILE A 98 9.41 12.70 5.51
CA ILE A 98 8.20 11.94 5.85
C ILE A 98 8.57 10.77 6.76
N ASN A 99 8.04 10.76 7.99
CA ASN A 99 8.20 9.64 8.91
C ASN A 99 7.28 8.47 8.52
N LEU A 100 7.80 7.51 7.76
CA LEU A 100 7.03 6.48 7.08
C LEU A 100 6.91 5.17 7.88
N ALA A 101 5.70 4.60 7.89
CA ALA A 101 5.44 3.19 8.15
C ALA A 101 4.42 2.63 7.15
N MET A 102 4.29 1.31 7.08
CA MET A 102 3.41 0.62 6.14
C MET A 102 2.62 -0.49 6.82
N THR A 103 1.41 -0.73 6.33
CA THR A 103 0.60 -1.91 6.62
C THR A 103 -0.11 -2.34 5.34
N VAL A 104 -0.09 -3.64 5.04
CA VAL A 104 -0.77 -4.17 3.86
C VAL A 104 -1.56 -5.41 4.21
N SER A 105 -2.86 -5.40 3.92
CA SER A 105 -3.76 -6.52 4.20
C SER A 105 -4.00 -7.34 2.93
N ASN A 106 -3.82 -8.65 3.03
CA ASN A 106 -4.07 -9.59 1.91
C ASN A 106 -3.39 -9.14 0.59
N PRO A 107 -2.06 -8.90 0.60
CA PRO A 107 -1.36 -8.34 -0.55
C PRO A 107 -1.25 -9.32 -1.71
N LEU A 108 -1.33 -8.78 -2.93
CA LEU A 108 -0.57 -9.29 -4.06
C LEU A 108 0.72 -8.47 -4.11
N SER A 109 1.83 -9.04 -3.63
CA SER A 109 3.14 -8.37 -3.61
C SER A 109 4.16 -9.04 -4.52
N ASP A 110 4.11 -10.37 -4.62
CA ASP A 110 4.86 -11.16 -5.59
C ASP A 110 3.89 -11.98 -6.43
N THR A 111 3.78 -11.63 -7.70
CA THR A 111 2.83 -12.23 -8.64
C THR A 111 3.03 -13.73 -8.75
N LEU A 112 4.29 -14.19 -8.80
CA LEU A 112 4.62 -15.60 -8.97
C LEU A 112 4.16 -16.43 -7.77
N SER A 113 4.55 -16.03 -6.56
CA SER A 113 4.16 -16.72 -5.33
C SER A 113 2.67 -16.64 -5.08
N HIS A 114 2.04 -15.50 -5.37
CA HIS A 114 0.60 -15.32 -5.20
C HIS A 114 -0.19 -16.29 -6.09
N PHE A 115 0.14 -16.38 -7.39
CA PHE A 115 -0.56 -17.29 -8.29
C PHE A 115 -0.20 -18.76 -8.09
N ARG A 116 1.03 -19.07 -7.66
CA ARG A 116 1.38 -20.43 -7.21
C ARG A 116 0.51 -20.84 -6.03
N TRP A 117 0.41 -20.01 -5.00
CA TRP A 117 -0.43 -20.28 -3.82
C TRP A 117 -1.92 -20.43 -4.18
N LEU A 118 -2.46 -19.55 -5.03
CA LEU A 118 -3.85 -19.66 -5.49
C LEU A 118 -4.10 -20.99 -6.20
N THR A 119 -3.18 -21.42 -7.06
CA THR A 119 -3.29 -22.69 -7.78
C THR A 119 -3.30 -23.87 -6.82
N THR A 120 -2.39 -23.90 -5.83
CA THR A 120 -2.36 -24.93 -4.79
C THR A 120 -3.66 -24.98 -4.00
N ARG A 121 -4.26 -23.83 -3.65
CA ARG A 121 -5.54 -23.77 -2.93
C ARG A 121 -6.72 -24.27 -3.74
N CYS A 122 -6.72 -24.03 -5.06
CA CYS A 122 -7.75 -24.55 -5.95
C CYS A 122 -7.65 -26.08 -6.09
N GLN A 123 -6.44 -26.63 -6.09
CA GLN A 123 -6.20 -28.07 -6.23
C GLN A 123 -6.36 -28.83 -4.90
N ASN A 124 -6.06 -28.18 -3.76
CA ASN A 124 -6.17 -28.78 -2.44
C ASN A 124 -6.76 -27.78 -1.43
N PRO A 125 -8.10 -27.76 -1.26
CA PRO A 125 -8.78 -26.83 -0.37
C PRO A 125 -8.47 -27.04 1.12
N ILE A 126 -7.82 -28.15 1.50
CA ILE A 126 -7.42 -28.51 2.87
C ILE A 126 -5.88 -28.59 3.01
N ALA A 127 -5.12 -27.85 2.18
CA ALA A 127 -3.69 -27.70 2.43
C ALA A 127 -3.49 -26.98 3.78
N ASN A 128 -3.24 -27.76 4.83
CA ASN A 128 -2.90 -27.27 6.17
C ASN A 128 -1.54 -26.57 6.08
N VAL A 129 -1.58 -25.25 5.90
CA VAL A 129 -0.39 -24.38 5.81
C VAL A 129 0.49 -24.47 7.07
N TYR A 130 -0.04 -25.03 8.16
CA TYR A 130 0.65 -25.19 9.44
C TYR A 130 1.34 -26.55 9.64
N ASN A 131 1.13 -27.55 8.78
CA ASN A 131 1.66 -28.92 9.00
C ASN A 131 2.76 -29.36 8.02
N ASP A 132 3.21 -28.51 7.09
CA ASP A 132 4.15 -28.93 6.04
C ASP A 132 5.63 -28.87 6.45
N GLY A 133 5.93 -29.17 7.71
CA GLY A 133 7.31 -29.35 8.21
C GLY A 133 7.97 -30.64 7.70
N THR A 134 7.36 -31.36 6.77
CA THR A 134 7.92 -32.55 6.15
C THR A 134 7.85 -32.37 4.65
N GLU A 135 9.00 -32.07 4.03
CA GLU A 135 9.20 -32.23 2.59
C GLU A 135 8.65 -33.60 2.16
N VAL A 136 7.49 -33.61 1.51
CA VAL A 136 7.01 -34.82 0.84
C VAL A 136 7.78 -34.91 -0.48
N ALA A 137 8.79 -35.79 -0.48
CA ALA A 137 9.57 -36.11 -1.67
C ALA A 137 8.64 -36.43 -2.87
N PRO A 138 9.01 -36.04 -4.10
CA PRO A 138 8.18 -36.29 -5.26
C PRO A 138 8.05 -37.80 -5.49
N ALA A 139 6.82 -38.29 -5.58
CA ALA A 139 6.56 -39.66 -6.00
C ALA A 139 7.02 -39.82 -7.45
N THR A 140 8.08 -40.59 -7.65
CA THR A 140 8.50 -41.09 -8.96
C THR A 140 7.47 -42.07 -9.53
N PRO A 141 7.38 -42.19 -10.88
CA PRO A 141 6.29 -42.87 -11.58
C PRO A 141 6.17 -44.37 -11.31
#